data_AF-T1GEM8-F1
#
_entry.id   AF-T1GEM8-F1
#
_cell.length_a   1.000
_cell.length_b   1.000
_cell.length_c   1.000
_cell.angle_alpha   90.00
_cell.angle_beta   90.00
_cell.angle_gamma   90.00
#
_symmetry.space_group_name_H-M   'P 1'
#
loop_
_entity.id
_entity.type
_entity.pdbx_description
1 polymer ?
#
loop_
_entity_poly.entity_id
_entity_poly.type
_entity_poly.pdbx_seq_one_letter_code
_entity_poly.pdbx_strand_id
1 'polypeptide(L)'
;MVGGSSGGEGALQTSGGSPLGFGSDIGGSIRMPAFYNGVFGHKPSSNIVSLDGIFPESQTGEQKSFNVIGPLSRFAADLKPVMKVIAGEKAKTLNLDEPLSSLEVMEAFIARCKEINPLLNCVVDNRFEDALKEAKEVDDLIESGKYTVEELKEQKPFLGVPISTKDNVGIKDLLLSAGIWSRREVRAEEDSEAMSLMRKAGAIPFV
;
A
#
# COMPACT_ATOMS: atom_id res chain seq x y z
N MET A 1 -1.72 -4.25 24.12
CA MET A 1 -2.77 -5.18 23.69
C MET A 1 -2.50 -5.55 22.24
N VAL A 2 -2.53 -6.84 21.90
CA VAL A 2 -2.23 -7.39 20.55
C VAL A 2 -3.30 -7.10 19.48
N GLY A 3 -4.17 -6.11 19.74
CA GLY A 3 -5.38 -5.68 19.02
C GLY A 3 -5.99 -6.67 18.03
N GLY A 4 -7.12 -7.31 18.35
CA GLY A 4 -7.85 -8.18 17.41
C GLY A 4 -7.73 -9.68 17.73
N SER A 5 -8.54 -10.50 17.05
CA SER A 5 -8.67 -11.94 17.33
C SER A 5 -7.42 -12.76 16.94
N SER A 6 -6.66 -12.31 15.94
CA SER A 6 -5.37 -12.94 15.57
C SER A 6 -4.17 -12.37 16.35
N GLY A 7 -4.43 -11.76 17.51
CA GLY A 7 -3.39 -11.23 18.38
C GLY A 7 -2.38 -12.27 18.86
N GLY A 8 -2.84 -13.51 19.12
CA GLY A 8 -1.97 -14.63 19.46
C GLY A 8 -1.02 -15.02 18.32
N GLU A 9 -1.49 -14.96 17.08
CA GLU A 9 -0.69 -15.25 15.89
C GLU A 9 0.44 -14.22 15.72
N GLY A 10 0.09 -12.93 15.80
CA GLY A 10 1.09 -11.84 15.75
C GLY A 10 2.14 -11.95 16.86
N ALA A 11 1.71 -12.29 18.08
CA ALA A 11 2.62 -12.47 19.22
C ALA A 11 3.56 -13.67 19.04
N LEU A 12 3.03 -14.81 18.57
CA LEU A 12 3.82 -16.03 18.34
C LEU A 12 4.86 -15.84 17.24
N GLN A 13 4.50 -15.16 16.15
CA GLN A 13 5.46 -14.87 15.08
C GLN A 13 6.57 -13.92 15.56
N THR A 14 6.19 -12.87 16.29
CA THR A 14 7.16 -11.87 16.80
C THR A 14 8.14 -12.49 17.79
N SER A 15 7.68 -13.43 18.61
CA SER A 15 8.55 -14.17 19.54
C SER A 15 9.39 -15.27 18.86
N GLY A 16 9.29 -15.43 17.54
CA GLY A 16 10.03 -16.43 16.77
C GLY A 16 9.47 -17.86 16.90
N GLY A 17 8.25 -18.02 17.42
CA GLY A 17 7.59 -19.31 17.58
C GLY A 17 6.97 -19.86 16.30
N SER A 18 6.71 -19.01 15.30
CA SER A 18 6.24 -19.42 13.96
C SER A 18 6.79 -18.49 12.87
N PRO A 19 7.19 -19.00 11.69
CA PRO A 19 7.61 -18.15 10.58
C PRO A 19 6.44 -17.44 9.86
N LEU A 20 5.24 -18.04 9.87
CA LEU A 20 4.06 -17.57 9.15
C LEU A 20 2.77 -18.10 9.78
N GLY A 21 1.65 -17.46 9.47
CA GLY A 21 0.33 -17.90 9.88
C GLY A 21 -0.78 -17.06 9.26
N PHE A 22 -2.01 -17.25 9.74
CA PHE A 22 -3.21 -16.68 9.12
C PHE A 22 -4.13 -16.08 10.16
N GLY A 23 -4.87 -15.06 9.75
CA GLY A 23 -5.91 -14.45 10.55
C GLY A 23 -7.20 -14.28 9.77
N SER A 24 -8.28 -14.01 10.49
CA SER A 24 -9.50 -13.45 9.92
C SER A 24 -9.52 -11.94 10.15
N ASP A 25 -10.16 -11.17 9.27
CA ASP A 25 -10.32 -9.73 9.44
C ASP A 25 -11.68 -9.28 8.90
N ILE A 26 -12.58 -8.96 9.82
CA ILE A 26 -13.81 -8.20 9.54
C ILE A 26 -13.70 -6.75 10.03
N GLY A 27 -13.05 -6.54 11.18
CA GLY A 27 -12.94 -5.25 11.87
C GLY A 27 -11.51 -4.83 12.21
N GLY A 28 -10.50 -5.46 11.63
CA GLY A 28 -9.08 -5.17 11.86
C GLY A 28 -8.27 -6.33 12.43
N SER A 29 -8.82 -7.54 12.49
CA SER A 29 -8.17 -8.68 13.16
C SER A 29 -6.93 -9.24 12.45
N ILE A 30 -6.56 -8.78 11.26
CA ILE A 30 -5.22 -9.00 10.67
C ILE A 30 -4.36 -7.74 10.81
N ARG A 31 -4.96 -6.57 10.51
CA ARG A 31 -4.24 -5.29 10.47
C ARG A 31 -3.79 -4.79 11.84
N MET A 32 -4.64 -4.93 12.87
CA MET A 32 -4.32 -4.53 14.23
C MET A 32 -3.24 -5.41 14.86
N PRO A 33 -3.28 -6.77 14.78
CA PRO A 33 -2.17 -7.57 15.30
C PRO A 33 -0.87 -7.31 14.56
N ALA A 34 -0.92 -7.12 13.24
CA ALA A 34 0.24 -6.74 12.44
C ALA A 34 0.88 -5.45 12.97
N PHE A 35 0.07 -4.41 13.14
CA PHE A 35 0.51 -3.13 13.69
C PHE A 35 1.08 -3.24 15.12
N TYR A 36 0.37 -3.89 16.04
CA TYR A 36 0.77 -3.94 17.46
C TYR A 36 1.95 -4.86 17.74
N ASN A 37 2.20 -5.86 16.90
CA ASN A 37 3.29 -6.83 17.10
C ASN A 37 4.50 -6.58 16.18
N GLY A 38 4.42 -5.63 15.24
CA GLY A 38 5.52 -5.34 14.33
C GLY A 38 5.74 -6.45 13.29
N VAL A 39 4.64 -7.08 12.84
CA VAL A 39 4.64 -8.04 11.73
C VAL A 39 3.85 -7.47 10.56
N PHE A 40 4.01 -8.08 9.38
CA PHE A 40 3.23 -7.73 8.21
C PHE A 40 1.94 -8.54 8.20
N GLY A 41 0.84 -7.92 7.78
CA GLY A 41 -0.44 -8.58 7.61
C GLY A 41 -1.16 -8.06 6.37
N HIS A 42 -1.77 -8.97 5.60
CA HIS A 42 -2.53 -8.60 4.41
C HIS A 42 -4.00 -8.96 4.60
N LYS A 43 -4.87 -7.94 4.56
CA LYS A 43 -6.32 -8.13 4.42
C LYS A 43 -6.65 -8.13 2.93
N PRO A 44 -6.91 -9.30 2.30
CA PRO A 44 -7.22 -9.33 0.88
C PRO A 44 -8.59 -8.72 0.57
N SER A 45 -8.82 -8.48 -0.72
CA SER A 45 -10.14 -8.18 -1.25
C SER A 45 -11.14 -9.29 -0.88
N SER A 46 -12.39 -8.89 -0.69
CA SER A 46 -13.45 -9.80 -0.27
C SER A 46 -13.69 -10.88 -1.31
N ASN A 47 -14.15 -12.05 -0.86
CA ASN A 47 -14.41 -13.22 -1.69
C ASN A 47 -13.18 -13.82 -2.42
N ILE A 48 -11.95 -13.43 -2.08
CA ILE A 48 -10.74 -14.05 -2.68
C ILE A 48 -10.38 -15.37 -2.01
N VAL A 49 -10.36 -15.42 -0.68
CA VAL A 49 -10.08 -16.63 0.11
C VAL A 49 -11.40 -17.21 0.60
N SER A 50 -11.56 -18.54 0.54
CA SER A 50 -12.78 -19.19 1.05
C SER A 50 -12.93 -18.98 2.55
N LEU A 51 -14.16 -18.79 3.00
CA LEU A 51 -14.53 -18.73 4.42
C LEU A 51 -15.07 -20.08 4.93
N ASP A 52 -15.03 -21.13 4.11
CA ASP A 52 -15.52 -22.45 4.51
C ASP A 52 -14.73 -22.97 5.72
N GLY A 53 -15.46 -23.42 6.74
CA GLY A 53 -14.86 -23.90 7.99
C GLY A 53 -14.36 -22.81 8.94
N ILE A 54 -14.58 -21.52 8.63
CA ILE A 54 -14.23 -20.41 9.52
C ILE A 54 -15.38 -20.10 10.50
N PHE A 55 -15.05 -20.08 11.80
CA PHE A 55 -15.97 -19.71 12.87
C PHE A 55 -15.54 -18.40 13.56
N PRO A 56 -16.49 -17.50 13.91
CA PRO A 56 -17.93 -17.57 13.65
C PRO A 56 -18.26 -17.39 12.16
N GLU A 57 -19.29 -18.09 11.69
CA GLU A 57 -19.74 -17.99 10.31
C GLU A 57 -20.39 -16.62 10.05
N SER A 58 -20.08 -16.03 8.90
CA SER A 58 -20.72 -14.79 8.43
C SER A 58 -22.15 -15.06 7.94
N GLN A 59 -23.13 -14.52 8.67
CA GLN A 59 -24.55 -14.75 8.48
C GLN A 59 -25.17 -13.82 7.42
N THR A 60 -24.65 -12.60 7.27
CA THR A 60 -25.19 -11.60 6.34
C THR A 60 -24.28 -11.36 5.13
N GLY A 61 -24.84 -10.86 4.04
CA GLY A 61 -24.07 -10.47 2.85
C GLY A 61 -23.02 -9.39 3.15
N GLU A 62 -23.33 -8.46 4.06
CA GLU A 62 -22.40 -7.45 4.54
C GLU A 62 -21.26 -8.05 5.37
N GLN A 63 -21.55 -8.99 6.27
CA GLN A 63 -20.49 -9.70 7.01
C GLN A 63 -19.56 -10.45 6.04
N LYS A 64 -20.12 -11.11 5.02
CA LYS A 64 -19.34 -11.79 3.97
C LYS A 64 -18.53 -10.82 3.11
N SER A 65 -19.00 -9.58 2.93
CA SER A 65 -18.26 -8.57 2.17
C SER A 65 -17.12 -7.93 2.97
N PHE A 66 -17.10 -8.02 4.30
CA PHE A 66 -16.01 -7.47 5.10
C PHE A 66 -15.03 -8.53 5.61
N ASN A 67 -15.56 -9.70 6.01
CA ASN A 67 -14.79 -10.77 6.62
C ASN A 67 -13.94 -11.50 5.57
N VAL A 68 -12.63 -11.59 5.84
CA VAL A 68 -11.68 -12.27 4.96
C VAL A 68 -10.68 -13.07 5.78
N ILE A 69 -10.03 -14.05 5.14
CA ILE A 69 -8.84 -14.72 5.66
C ILE A 69 -7.62 -14.18 4.93
N GLY A 70 -6.52 -13.93 5.65
CA GLY A 70 -5.28 -13.45 5.06
C GLY A 70 -4.04 -13.75 5.90
N PRO A 71 -2.84 -13.60 5.32
CA PRO A 71 -1.59 -13.95 5.94
C PRO A 71 -1.11 -12.92 6.98
N LEU A 72 -0.39 -13.43 7.98
CA LEU A 72 0.53 -12.67 8.83
C LEU A 72 1.93 -13.29 8.70
N SER A 73 2.96 -12.44 8.58
CA SER A 73 4.36 -12.88 8.48
C SER A 73 5.33 -11.82 9.02
N ARG A 74 6.54 -12.25 9.42
CA ARG A 74 7.61 -11.31 9.82
C ARG A 74 8.26 -10.59 8.63
N PHE A 75 8.11 -11.12 7.42
CA PHE A 75 8.66 -10.53 6.21
C PHE A 75 7.56 -10.27 5.18
N ALA A 76 7.53 -9.06 4.62
CA ALA A 76 6.56 -8.68 3.58
C ALA A 76 6.65 -9.58 2.33
N ALA A 77 7.84 -10.10 2.02
CA ALA A 77 8.07 -11.00 0.89
C ALA A 77 7.26 -12.31 0.99
N ASP A 78 6.86 -12.73 2.19
CA ASP A 78 6.10 -13.96 2.41
C ASP A 78 4.60 -13.78 2.14
N LEU A 79 4.08 -12.55 2.15
CA LEU A 79 2.64 -12.31 1.95
C LEU A 79 2.15 -12.80 0.58
N LYS A 80 2.91 -12.50 -0.48
CA LYS A 80 2.57 -12.87 -1.87
C LYS A 80 2.50 -14.39 -2.09
N PRO A 81 3.55 -15.20 -1.78
CA PRO A 81 3.47 -16.64 -1.98
C PRO A 81 2.38 -17.28 -1.12
N VAL A 82 2.15 -16.79 0.09
CA VAL A 82 1.06 -17.30 0.93
C VAL A 82 -0.30 -17.00 0.32
N MET A 83 -0.52 -15.79 -0.19
CA MET A 83 -1.76 -15.42 -0.91
C MET A 83 -2.05 -16.31 -2.11
N LYS A 84 -1.03 -16.68 -2.90
CA LYS A 84 -1.19 -17.60 -4.04
C LYS A 84 -1.71 -18.98 -3.62
N VAL A 85 -1.33 -19.44 -2.42
CA VAL A 85 -1.78 -20.74 -1.91
C VAL A 85 -3.21 -20.64 -1.37
N ILE A 86 -3.48 -19.69 -0.48
CA ILE A 86 -4.78 -19.64 0.21
C ILE A 86 -5.94 -19.14 -0.67
N ALA A 87 -5.65 -18.40 -1.74
CA ALA A 87 -6.67 -18.00 -2.72
C ALA A 87 -7.18 -19.18 -3.57
N GLY A 88 -6.51 -20.35 -3.56
CA GLY A 88 -6.90 -21.52 -4.32
C GLY A 88 -7.05 -21.21 -5.82
N GLU A 89 -8.15 -21.66 -6.44
CA GLU A 89 -8.42 -21.39 -7.86
C GLU A 89 -8.50 -19.90 -8.20
N LYS A 90 -8.90 -19.05 -7.24
CA LYS A 90 -8.99 -17.59 -7.43
C LYS A 90 -7.62 -16.92 -7.46
N ALA A 91 -6.53 -17.60 -7.12
CA ALA A 91 -5.18 -17.06 -7.28
C ALA A 91 -4.92 -16.60 -8.73
N LYS A 92 -5.50 -17.30 -9.72
CA LYS A 92 -5.38 -16.98 -11.15
C LYS A 92 -6.06 -15.68 -11.56
N THR A 93 -6.99 -15.15 -10.76
CA THR A 93 -7.68 -13.89 -11.05
C THR A 93 -6.98 -12.68 -10.42
N LEU A 94 -5.96 -12.93 -9.59
CA LEU A 94 -5.25 -11.88 -8.86
C LEU A 94 -4.03 -11.35 -9.63
N ASN A 95 -3.57 -12.07 -10.65
CA ASN A 95 -2.46 -11.67 -11.52
C ASN A 95 -1.21 -11.22 -10.75
N LEU A 96 -0.92 -11.86 -9.60
CA LEU A 96 0.07 -11.37 -8.63
C LEU A 96 1.51 -11.29 -9.17
N ASP A 97 1.81 -11.97 -10.27
CA ASP A 97 3.12 -11.96 -10.94
C ASP A 97 3.16 -11.12 -12.21
N GLU A 98 2.01 -10.62 -12.67
CA GLU A 98 1.98 -9.78 -13.86
C GLU A 98 2.62 -8.42 -13.51
N PRO A 99 3.63 -7.98 -14.26
CA PRO A 99 4.21 -6.66 -14.07
C PRO A 99 3.17 -5.59 -14.42
N LEU A 100 3.20 -4.49 -13.67
CA LEU A 100 2.39 -3.30 -13.93
C LEU A 100 3.31 -2.17 -14.35
N SER A 101 2.84 -1.31 -15.26
CA SER A 101 3.51 -0.06 -15.58
C SER A 101 3.32 0.97 -14.46
N SER A 102 4.26 1.91 -14.36
CA SER A 102 4.20 3.01 -13.39
C SER A 102 2.97 3.88 -13.64
N LEU A 103 2.61 4.08 -14.90
CA LEU A 103 1.41 4.83 -15.30
C LEU A 103 0.13 4.14 -14.83
N GLU A 104 -0.03 2.82 -15.05
CA GLU A 104 -1.20 2.07 -14.57
C GLU A 104 -1.34 2.14 -13.06
N VAL A 105 -0.22 2.01 -12.33
CA VAL A 105 -0.20 2.13 -10.87
C VAL A 105 -0.61 3.54 -10.45
N MET A 106 -0.04 4.59 -11.05
CA MET A 106 -0.37 5.98 -10.76
C MET A 106 -1.85 6.30 -11.02
N GLU A 107 -2.38 5.87 -12.17
CA GLU A 107 -3.79 6.05 -12.53
C GLU A 107 -4.72 5.38 -11.51
N ALA A 108 -4.40 4.16 -11.07
CA ALA A 108 -5.19 3.45 -10.06
C ALA A 108 -5.23 4.20 -8.71
N PHE A 109 -4.09 4.72 -8.25
CA PHE A 109 -4.03 5.49 -6.99
C PHE A 109 -4.74 6.84 -7.10
N ILE A 110 -4.60 7.56 -8.22
CA ILE A 110 -5.31 8.82 -8.46
C ILE A 110 -6.82 8.59 -8.53
N ALA A 111 -7.27 7.56 -9.27
CA ALA A 111 -8.68 7.20 -9.35
C ALA A 111 -9.25 6.91 -7.96
N ARG A 112 -8.52 6.16 -7.13
CA ARG A 112 -8.93 5.88 -5.76
C ARG A 112 -9.00 7.15 -4.92
N CYS A 113 -8.00 8.03 -4.98
CA CYS A 113 -8.02 9.32 -4.28
C CYS A 113 -9.26 10.14 -4.67
N LYS A 114 -9.59 10.25 -5.96
CA LYS A 114 -10.78 10.97 -6.44
C LYS A 114 -12.09 10.39 -5.92
N GLU A 115 -12.17 9.05 -5.80
CA GLU A 115 -13.35 8.36 -5.26
C GLU A 115 -13.52 8.58 -3.76
N ILE A 116 -12.43 8.44 -2.97
CA ILE A 116 -12.53 8.43 -1.50
C ILE A 116 -12.39 9.80 -0.84
N ASN A 117 -11.67 10.74 -1.46
CA ASN A 117 -11.38 12.02 -0.83
C ASN A 117 -12.64 12.86 -0.52
N PRO A 118 -13.71 12.84 -1.33
CA PRO A 118 -14.97 13.50 -0.96
C PRO A 118 -15.60 12.98 0.35
N LEU A 119 -15.26 11.75 0.77
CA LEU A 119 -15.77 11.14 1.99
C LEU A 119 -14.83 11.35 3.19
N LEU A 120 -13.52 11.25 2.96
CA LEU A 120 -12.51 11.25 4.02
C LEU A 120 -11.79 12.60 4.20
N ASN A 121 -11.73 13.42 3.16
CA ASN A 121 -11.04 14.70 3.13
C ASN A 121 -9.59 14.63 3.64
N CYS A 122 -8.82 13.64 3.14
CA CYS A 122 -7.45 13.36 3.55
C CYS A 122 -6.37 13.87 2.58
N VAL A 123 -6.75 14.23 1.34
CA VAL A 123 -5.88 14.88 0.35
C VAL A 123 -6.19 16.38 0.36
N VAL A 124 -5.19 17.19 0.73
CA VAL A 124 -5.33 18.65 0.91
C VAL A 124 -4.83 19.45 -0.30
N ASP A 125 -3.86 18.91 -1.04
CA ASP A 125 -3.37 19.43 -2.32
C ASP A 125 -2.90 18.24 -3.17
N ASN A 126 -2.70 18.42 -4.47
CA ASN A 126 -2.23 17.34 -5.35
C ASN A 126 -1.45 17.85 -6.57
N ARG A 127 -0.69 16.95 -7.18
CA ARG A 127 0.02 17.19 -8.45
C ARG A 127 -0.24 16.07 -9.46
N PHE A 128 -1.50 15.66 -9.58
CA PHE A 128 -1.91 14.49 -10.38
C PHE A 128 -1.43 14.54 -11.84
N GLU A 129 -1.53 15.70 -12.50
CA GLU A 129 -1.15 15.84 -13.91
C GLU A 129 0.35 15.62 -14.12
N ASP A 130 1.19 16.19 -13.25
CA ASP A 130 2.63 16.04 -13.36
C ASP A 130 3.09 14.66 -12.91
N ALA A 131 2.43 14.07 -11.90
CA ALA A 131 2.69 12.70 -11.47
C ALA A 131 2.41 11.67 -12.58
N LEU A 132 1.36 11.88 -13.40
CA LEU A 132 1.07 11.04 -14.57
C LEU A 132 2.14 11.18 -15.67
N LYS A 133 2.63 12.40 -15.92
CA LYS A 133 3.74 12.63 -16.87
C LYS A 133 5.01 11.94 -16.40
N GLU A 134 5.38 12.12 -15.14
CA GLU A 134 6.56 11.47 -14.53
C GLU A 134 6.44 9.93 -14.58
N ALA A 135 5.26 9.38 -14.31
CA ALA A 135 5.02 7.94 -14.38
C ALA A 135 5.23 7.40 -15.80
N LYS A 136 4.71 8.11 -16.81
CA LYS A 136 4.92 7.75 -18.22
C LYS A 136 6.40 7.83 -18.62
N GLU A 137 7.12 8.87 -18.20
CA GLU A 137 8.55 9.00 -18.46
C GLU A 137 9.37 7.85 -17.86
N VAL A 138 8.95 7.32 -16.71
CA VAL A 138 9.55 6.12 -16.11
C VAL A 138 9.31 4.89 -16.98
N ASP A 139 8.09 4.71 -17.49
CA ASP A 139 7.78 3.56 -18.34
C ASP A 139 8.57 3.63 -19.67
N ASP A 140 8.63 4.81 -20.30
CA ASP A 140 9.46 5.06 -21.49
C ASP A 140 10.94 4.77 -21.22
N LEU A 141 11.44 5.09 -20.01
CA LEU A 141 12.81 4.80 -19.59
C LEU A 141 13.08 3.29 -19.48
N ILE A 142 12.15 2.53 -18.90
CA ILE A 142 12.26 1.08 -18.78
C ILE A 142 12.20 0.42 -20.17
N GLU A 143 11.27 0.86 -21.01
CA GLU A 143 11.12 0.34 -22.38
C GLU A 143 12.33 0.65 -23.26
N SER A 144 13.00 1.79 -23.04
CA SER A 144 14.22 2.16 -23.79
C SER A 144 15.36 1.14 -23.64
N GLY A 145 15.33 0.30 -22.60
CA GLY A 145 16.38 -0.70 -22.34
C GLY A 145 17.75 -0.09 -22.00
N LYS A 146 17.81 1.23 -21.71
CA LYS A 146 19.04 1.96 -21.42
C LYS A 146 19.75 1.46 -20.14
N TYR A 147 19.00 0.91 -19.21
CA TYR A 147 19.49 0.39 -17.94
C TYR A 147 19.00 -1.04 -17.73
N THR A 148 19.83 -1.87 -17.10
CA THR A 148 19.42 -3.19 -16.63
C THR A 148 18.52 -3.08 -15.40
N VAL A 149 17.76 -4.13 -15.12
CA VAL A 149 16.89 -4.18 -13.93
C VAL A 149 17.70 -4.07 -12.64
N GLU A 150 18.89 -4.65 -12.60
CA GLU A 150 19.82 -4.62 -11.47
C GLU A 150 20.34 -3.21 -11.22
N GLU A 151 20.76 -2.49 -12.26
CA GLU A 151 21.20 -1.10 -12.16
C GLU A 151 20.07 -0.18 -11.67
N LEU A 152 18.85 -0.37 -12.21
CA LEU A 152 17.69 0.40 -11.77
C LEU A 152 17.34 0.13 -10.30
N LYS A 153 17.43 -1.12 -9.84
CA LYS A 153 17.20 -1.46 -8.43
C LYS A 153 18.21 -0.82 -7.49
N GLU A 154 19.47 -0.73 -7.89
CA GLU A 154 20.53 -0.13 -7.08
C GLU A 154 20.44 1.40 -7.07
N GLN A 155 20.27 2.02 -8.24
CA GLN A 155 20.30 3.48 -8.39
C GLN A 155 18.97 4.14 -8.04
N LYS A 156 17.85 3.47 -8.36
CA LYS A 156 16.49 3.98 -8.23
C LYS A 156 15.56 2.91 -7.63
N PRO A 157 15.76 2.54 -6.35
CA PRO A 157 15.02 1.45 -5.71
C PRO A 157 13.50 1.68 -5.63
N PHE A 158 13.03 2.91 -5.84
CA PHE A 158 11.61 3.28 -5.84
C PHE A 158 11.15 3.84 -7.19
N LEU A 159 11.85 3.52 -8.28
CA LEU A 159 11.50 3.98 -9.62
C LEU A 159 10.01 3.74 -9.95
N GLY A 160 9.29 4.81 -10.26
CA GLY A 160 7.88 4.76 -10.67
C GLY A 160 6.88 4.59 -9.52
N VAL A 161 7.34 4.47 -8.28
CA VAL A 161 6.45 4.22 -7.13
C VAL A 161 5.73 5.52 -6.72
N PRO A 162 4.39 5.59 -6.76
CA PRO A 162 3.65 6.73 -6.23
C PRO A 162 3.79 6.82 -4.71
N ILE A 163 4.06 8.01 -4.20
CA ILE A 163 4.13 8.26 -2.76
C ILE A 163 3.26 9.46 -2.36
N SER A 164 2.68 9.38 -1.17
CA SER A 164 2.01 10.50 -0.52
C SER A 164 2.83 11.00 0.66
N THR A 165 2.58 12.22 1.11
CA THR A 165 3.20 12.74 2.33
C THR A 165 2.24 13.55 3.18
N LYS A 166 2.67 13.86 4.40
CA LYS A 166 1.95 14.77 5.29
C LYS A 166 2.21 16.21 4.82
N ASP A 167 1.19 17.06 4.85
CA ASP A 167 1.22 18.49 4.45
C ASP A 167 2.22 19.39 5.24
N ASN A 168 3.00 18.84 6.16
CA ASN A 168 4.14 19.53 6.76
C ASN A 168 5.50 19.17 6.10
N VAL A 169 5.50 18.27 5.13
CA VAL A 169 6.67 17.86 4.35
C VAL A 169 6.60 18.58 3.01
N GLY A 170 7.59 19.44 2.74
CA GLY A 170 7.64 20.24 1.51
C GLY A 170 7.68 19.36 0.26
N ILE A 171 6.69 19.55 -0.62
CA ILE A 171 6.75 19.20 -2.04
C ILE A 171 6.60 20.53 -2.77
N LYS A 172 7.55 20.83 -3.66
CA LYS A 172 7.56 22.09 -4.41
C LYS A 172 6.20 22.39 -5.03
N ASP A 173 5.77 23.64 -4.89
CA ASP A 173 4.51 24.20 -5.38
C ASP A 173 3.24 23.67 -4.70
N LEU A 174 3.29 22.62 -3.86
CA LEU A 174 2.13 22.17 -3.07
C LEU A 174 2.00 22.94 -1.75
N LEU A 175 0.81 22.86 -1.14
CA LEU A 175 0.57 23.41 0.20
C LEU A 175 1.57 22.88 1.24
N LEU A 176 1.94 23.77 2.17
CA LEU A 176 2.80 23.49 3.32
C LEU A 176 2.20 24.13 4.59
N SER A 177 0.96 23.76 4.88
CA SER A 177 0.17 24.39 5.93
C SER A 177 0.36 23.74 7.30
N ALA A 178 0.79 22.47 7.33
CA ALA A 178 0.81 21.61 8.52
C ALA A 178 -0.56 21.50 9.23
N GLY A 179 -1.66 21.74 8.50
CA GLY A 179 -3.01 21.84 9.05
C GLY A 179 -3.28 23.10 9.87
N ILE A 180 -2.41 24.12 9.79
CA ILE A 180 -2.53 25.37 10.53
C ILE A 180 -3.27 26.41 9.69
N TRP A 181 -4.41 26.89 10.18
CA TRP A 181 -5.27 27.84 9.45
C TRP A 181 -4.56 29.13 8.99
N SER A 182 -3.63 29.67 9.79
CA SER A 182 -2.86 30.87 9.43
C SER A 182 -1.87 30.63 8.27
N ARG A 183 -1.62 29.37 7.92
CA ARG A 183 -0.72 28.93 6.83
C ARG A 183 -1.47 28.32 5.64
N ARG A 184 -2.79 28.43 5.59
CA ARG A 184 -3.64 27.76 4.56
C ARG A 184 -3.34 28.14 3.10
N GLU A 185 -2.58 29.21 2.88
CA GLU A 185 -2.16 29.68 1.55
C GLU A 185 -0.64 29.52 1.32
N VAL A 186 0.09 28.99 2.30
CA VAL A 186 1.55 28.80 2.20
C VAL A 186 1.83 27.59 1.35
N ARG A 187 2.67 27.77 0.32
CA ARG A 187 3.18 26.70 -0.55
C ARG A 187 4.67 26.47 -0.31
N ALA A 188 5.14 25.25 -0.55
CA ALA A 188 6.55 24.94 -0.45
C ALA A 188 7.30 25.51 -1.67
N GLU A 189 8.39 26.24 -1.42
CA GLU A 189 9.25 26.77 -2.50
C GLU A 189 10.11 25.67 -3.15
N GLU A 190 10.39 24.61 -2.39
CA GLU A 190 11.20 23.47 -2.79
C GLU A 190 10.74 22.19 -2.09
N ASP A 191 11.23 21.06 -2.59
CA ASP A 191 11.07 19.78 -1.91
C ASP A 191 11.89 19.77 -0.62
N SER A 192 11.33 19.19 0.45
CA SER A 192 12.13 18.84 1.62
C SER A 192 13.28 17.91 1.25
N GLU A 193 14.36 17.89 2.04
CA GLU A 193 15.51 17.00 1.76
C GLU A 193 15.09 15.54 1.65
N ALA A 194 14.22 15.07 2.56
CA ALA A 194 13.69 13.71 2.52
C ALA A 194 12.93 13.42 1.21
N MET A 195 12.10 14.36 0.75
CA MET A 195 11.38 14.23 -0.51
C MET A 195 12.31 14.26 -1.72
N SER A 196 13.31 15.15 -1.70
CA SER A 196 14.34 15.23 -2.73
C SER A 196 15.11 13.92 -2.88
N LEU A 197 15.45 13.26 -1.77
CA LEU A 197 16.10 11.94 -1.77
C LEU A 197 15.17 10.85 -2.31
N MET A 198 13.89 10.87 -1.95
CA MET A 198 12.91 9.92 -2.48
C MET A 198 12.73 10.06 -4.00
N ARG A 199 12.66 11.29 -4.52
CA ARG A 199 12.63 11.53 -5.97
C ARG A 199 13.90 11.07 -6.67
N LYS A 200 15.08 11.32 -6.08
CA LYS A 200 16.36 10.81 -6.62
C LYS A 200 16.36 9.28 -6.67
N ALA A 201 15.78 8.62 -5.68
CA ALA A 201 15.57 7.17 -5.64
C ALA A 201 14.45 6.67 -6.59
N GLY A 202 13.80 7.57 -7.34
CA GLY A 202 12.83 7.27 -8.40
C GLY A 202 11.35 7.34 -8.00
N ALA A 203 11.03 7.68 -6.75
CA ALA A 203 9.65 7.79 -6.30
C ALA A 203 8.95 9.03 -6.86
N ILE A 204 7.63 8.95 -7.04
CA ILE A 204 6.80 9.99 -7.63
C ILE A 204 5.81 10.52 -6.58
N PRO A 205 6.05 11.68 -5.94
CA PRO A 205 5.07 12.28 -5.07
C PRO A 205 3.87 12.79 -5.87
N PHE A 206 2.66 12.47 -5.42
CA PHE A 206 1.43 12.87 -6.12
C PHE A 206 0.41 13.60 -5.23
N VAL A 207 0.46 13.42 -3.91
CA VAL A 207 -0.38 14.07 -2.88
C VAL A 207 0.33 14.27 -1.55
#